data_AF-A0A7V6TYS1-F1
#
_entry.id   AF-A0A7V6TYS1-F1
#
_cell.length_a   1.000
_cell.length_b   1.000
_cell.length_c   1.000
_cell.angle_alpha   90.00
_cell.angle_beta   90.00
_cell.angle_gamma   90.00
#
_symmetry.space_group_name_H-M   'P 1'
#
loop_
_entity.id
_entity.type
_entity.pdbx_description
1 polymer ?
#
loop_
_entity_poly.entity_id
_entity_poly.type
_entity_poly.pdbx_seq_one_letter_code
_entity_poly.pdbx_strand_id
1 'polypeptide(L)'
;MFLKSFNNLTERHMQAFISDLKKIDKIHISEQELIINHLTETLYETLDEKLSRLLIAELHISRTNNLLKGEGSSERWDSFIELISDHRFWPSLQQRYPGLQNRIDIVLHNRCEAARSFAEHWAKDRQALAGLLGKEAGLLQELQFGAGDSHDKGKTVIVLRCEAGSVIYKPRSLLIDHALIGFLNFLKTHDSRIDLRVPRVLTRDNYGWAEYIEHRYAKNQEHLRLFYRSTGQWIGIFNMFGASDMHWQNLIAHDAHPMVIDCETLFTPFPPTKPSNLGQAHEQAVQWLQGSVLGIGLLPQRSTGLGWRGIDNSAIGTLGEEQPLIEIPQIINAGTDEAYIGLASV
;
A
#
# COMPACT_ATOMS: atom_id res chain seq x y z
N MET A 1 -1.52 -16.58 -8.71
CA MET A 1 -1.96 -17.77 -9.49
C MET A 1 -0.83 -18.36 -10.35
N PHE A 2 -0.02 -17.52 -10.99
CA PHE A 2 1.07 -17.93 -11.88
C PHE A 2 2.45 -17.96 -11.19
N LEU A 3 2.48 -17.92 -9.85
CA LEU A 3 3.65 -17.58 -9.03
C LEU A 3 4.91 -18.38 -9.40
N LYS A 4 4.78 -19.70 -9.63
CA LYS A 4 5.92 -20.58 -9.95
C LYS A 4 6.54 -20.30 -11.33
N SER A 5 5.81 -19.67 -12.24
CA SER A 5 6.27 -19.39 -13.61
C SER A 5 7.15 -18.14 -13.71
N PHE A 6 7.16 -17.28 -12.68
CA PHE A 6 7.87 -16.02 -12.71
C PHE A 6 9.36 -16.12 -12.37
N ASN A 7 9.85 -17.32 -12.01
CA ASN A 7 11.26 -17.55 -11.68
C ASN A 7 12.22 -16.99 -12.73
N ASN A 8 11.95 -17.23 -14.02
CA ASN A 8 12.82 -16.77 -15.10
C ASN A 8 12.87 -15.24 -15.24
N LEU A 9 11.83 -14.53 -14.78
CA LEU A 9 11.81 -13.07 -14.78
C LEU A 9 12.55 -12.51 -13.56
N THR A 10 12.39 -13.15 -12.39
CA THR A 10 12.90 -12.63 -11.12
C THR A 10 14.33 -13.04 -10.82
N GLU A 11 14.82 -14.17 -11.36
CA GLU A 11 16.08 -14.79 -10.97
C GLU A 11 17.27 -13.83 -11.01
N ARG A 12 17.48 -13.14 -12.13
CA ARG A 12 18.59 -12.18 -12.29
C ARG A 12 18.54 -11.05 -11.25
N HIS A 13 17.35 -10.52 -11.00
CA HIS A 13 17.14 -9.44 -10.04
C HIS A 13 17.36 -9.91 -8.61
N MET A 14 16.88 -11.12 -8.26
CA MET A 14 17.08 -11.73 -6.96
C MET A 14 18.54 -12.08 -6.70
N GLN A 15 19.26 -12.62 -7.69
CA GLN A 15 20.70 -12.92 -7.55
C GLN A 15 21.52 -11.65 -7.27
N ALA A 16 21.24 -10.57 -8.01
CA ALA A 16 21.88 -9.27 -7.77
C ALA A 16 21.55 -8.73 -6.36
N PHE A 17 20.28 -8.76 -5.98
CA PHE A 17 19.82 -8.34 -4.66
C PHE A 17 20.48 -9.13 -3.53
N ILE A 18 20.50 -10.47 -3.61
CA ILE A 18 21.12 -11.34 -2.59
C ILE A 18 22.62 -11.04 -2.45
N SER A 19 23.31 -10.80 -3.57
CA SER A 19 24.73 -10.42 -3.56
C SER A 19 24.96 -9.11 -2.81
N ASP A 20 24.10 -8.12 -3.01
CA ASP A 20 24.20 -6.83 -2.34
C ASP A 20 23.78 -6.88 -0.87
N LEU A 21 22.72 -7.62 -0.54
CA LEU A 21 22.26 -7.82 0.84
C LEU A 21 23.35 -8.41 1.73
N LYS A 22 24.12 -9.38 1.21
CA LYS A 22 25.25 -10.00 1.92
C LYS A 22 26.40 -9.03 2.24
N LYS A 23 26.48 -7.89 1.55
CA LYS A 23 27.50 -6.86 1.79
C LYS A 23 27.08 -5.86 2.86
N ILE A 24 25.82 -5.88 3.30
CA ILE A 24 25.33 -4.95 4.32
C ILE A 24 25.76 -5.48 5.69
N ASP A 25 26.67 -4.74 6.33
CA ASP A 25 27.10 -5.04 7.69
C ASP A 25 25.93 -4.97 8.68
N LYS A 26 26.02 -5.72 9.79
CA LYS A 26 25.03 -5.71 10.89
C LYS A 26 23.64 -6.24 10.55
N ILE A 27 23.48 -7.01 9.47
CA ILE A 27 22.28 -7.82 9.22
C ILE A 27 22.58 -9.28 9.51
N HIS A 28 21.87 -9.86 10.49
CA HIS A 28 22.00 -11.26 10.86
C HIS A 28 21.48 -12.19 9.75
N ILE A 29 22.03 -13.40 9.65
CA ILE A 29 21.69 -14.36 8.59
C ILE A 29 20.18 -14.64 8.53
N SER A 30 19.53 -14.82 9.68
CA SER A 30 18.07 -15.02 9.75
C SER A 30 17.27 -13.82 9.23
N GLU A 31 17.79 -12.60 9.39
CA GLU A 31 17.15 -11.39 8.87
C GLU A 31 17.32 -11.30 7.35
N GLN A 32 18.48 -11.74 6.82
CA GLN A 32 18.69 -11.83 5.37
C GLN A 32 17.71 -12.81 4.74
N GLU A 33 17.56 -14.01 5.31
CA GLU A 33 16.60 -15.02 4.84
C GLU A 33 15.17 -14.48 4.87
N LEU A 34 14.78 -13.79 5.95
CA LEU A 34 13.45 -13.18 6.08
C LEU A 34 13.19 -12.14 4.98
N ILE A 35 14.15 -11.25 4.72
CA ILE A 35 14.05 -10.21 3.68
C ILE A 35 13.97 -10.84 2.29
N ILE A 36 14.79 -11.86 2.01
CA ILE A 36 14.80 -12.56 0.71
C ILE A 36 13.45 -13.21 0.46
N ASN A 37 12.92 -13.97 1.43
CA ASN A 37 11.66 -14.68 1.29
C ASN A 37 10.49 -13.72 1.02
N HIS A 38 10.37 -12.65 1.83
CA HIS A 38 9.31 -11.68 1.66
C HIS A 38 9.43 -10.88 0.35
N LEU A 39 10.65 -10.53 -0.07
CA LEU A 39 10.85 -9.88 -1.36
C LEU A 39 10.39 -10.81 -2.50
N THR A 40 10.77 -12.09 -2.47
CA THR A 40 10.34 -13.08 -3.47
C THR A 40 8.82 -13.17 -3.58
N GLU A 41 8.12 -13.30 -2.46
CA GLU A 41 6.66 -13.32 -2.41
C GLU A 41 6.07 -12.04 -3.01
N THR A 42 6.56 -10.87 -2.58
CA THR A 42 6.09 -9.55 -3.05
C THR A 42 6.32 -9.38 -4.56
N LEU A 43 7.44 -9.86 -5.11
CA LEU A 43 7.72 -9.80 -6.54
C LEU A 43 6.73 -10.65 -7.32
N TYR A 44 6.44 -11.87 -6.87
CA TYR A 44 5.48 -12.73 -7.55
C TYR A 44 4.07 -12.18 -7.49
N GLU A 45 3.63 -11.66 -6.35
CA GLU A 45 2.33 -10.99 -6.23
C GLU A 45 2.22 -9.78 -7.16
N THR A 46 3.27 -8.95 -7.20
CA THR A 46 3.33 -7.79 -8.09
C THR A 46 3.25 -8.21 -9.57
N LEU A 47 3.94 -9.28 -9.97
CA LEU A 47 3.89 -9.79 -11.33
C LEU A 47 2.54 -10.44 -11.64
N ASP A 48 1.97 -11.21 -10.72
CA ASP A 48 0.65 -11.84 -10.86
C ASP A 48 -0.41 -10.77 -11.11
N GLU A 49 -0.46 -9.72 -10.28
CA GLU A 49 -1.39 -8.60 -10.41
C GLU A 49 -1.26 -7.89 -11.76
N LYS A 50 -0.02 -7.60 -12.18
CA LYS A 50 0.24 -6.80 -13.39
C LYS A 50 0.15 -7.59 -14.69
N LEU A 51 0.43 -8.89 -14.65
CA LEU A 51 0.52 -9.74 -15.85
C LEU A 51 -0.70 -10.65 -16.01
N SER A 52 -1.56 -10.80 -15.01
CA SER A 52 -2.74 -11.69 -15.08
C SER A 52 -3.57 -11.52 -16.36
N ARG A 53 -3.95 -10.29 -16.70
CA ARG A 53 -4.78 -10.04 -17.90
C ARG A 53 -4.05 -10.39 -19.20
N LEU A 54 -2.75 -10.13 -19.26
CA LEU A 54 -1.90 -10.52 -20.39
C LEU A 54 -1.82 -12.04 -20.50
N LEU A 55 -1.57 -12.73 -19.40
CA LEU A 55 -1.44 -14.19 -19.36
C LEU A 55 -2.74 -14.89 -19.75
N ILE A 56 -3.90 -14.36 -19.34
CA ILE A 56 -5.21 -14.86 -19.79
C ILE A 56 -5.40 -14.65 -21.30
N ALA A 57 -4.99 -13.50 -21.85
CA ALA A 57 -5.02 -13.30 -23.30
C ALA A 57 -4.10 -14.31 -24.04
N GLU A 58 -2.88 -14.52 -23.53
CA GLU A 58 -1.93 -15.49 -24.09
C GLU A 58 -2.39 -16.94 -23.95
N LEU A 59 -3.11 -17.28 -22.88
CA LEU A 59 -3.75 -18.58 -22.72
C LEU A 59 -4.74 -18.85 -23.86
N HIS A 60 -5.62 -17.89 -24.15
CA HIS A 60 -6.58 -18.02 -25.25
C HIS A 60 -5.92 -18.06 -26.63
N ILE A 61 -4.85 -17.29 -26.85
CA ILE A 61 -4.08 -17.33 -28.09
C ILE A 61 -3.40 -18.69 -28.27
N SER A 62 -2.76 -19.20 -27.22
CA SER A 62 -2.12 -20.53 -27.23
C SER A 62 -3.14 -21.65 -27.48
N ARG A 63 -4.32 -21.55 -26.85
CA ARG A 63 -5.43 -22.49 -27.08
C ARG A 63 -5.90 -22.47 -28.54
N THR A 64 -6.17 -21.28 -29.08
CA THR A 64 -6.68 -21.11 -30.46
C THR A 64 -5.69 -21.60 -31.51
N ASN A 65 -4.39 -21.49 -31.22
CA ASN A 65 -3.32 -21.97 -32.09
C ASN A 65 -2.91 -23.43 -31.85
N ASN A 66 -3.64 -24.19 -31.02
CA ASN A 66 -3.35 -25.58 -30.67
C ASN A 66 -1.92 -25.79 -30.10
N LEU A 67 -1.41 -24.82 -29.33
CA LEU A 67 -0.09 -24.89 -28.71
C LEU A 67 -0.10 -25.58 -27.34
N LEU A 68 -1.28 -25.80 -26.76
CA LEU A 68 -1.46 -26.41 -25.44
C LEU A 68 -1.63 -27.93 -25.58
N LYS A 69 -0.90 -28.68 -24.75
CA LYS A 69 -0.98 -30.15 -24.68
C LYS A 69 -2.00 -30.57 -23.63
N GLY A 70 -2.62 -31.74 -23.82
CA GLY A 70 -3.61 -32.31 -22.90
C GLY A 70 -4.99 -32.47 -23.52
N GLU A 71 -5.69 -33.53 -23.13
CA GLU A 71 -7.06 -33.80 -23.59
C GLU A 71 -8.07 -32.97 -22.78
N GLY A 72 -7.81 -32.78 -21.49
CA GLY A 72 -8.64 -31.99 -20.58
C GLY A 72 -8.24 -30.52 -20.46
N SER A 73 -9.20 -29.67 -20.08
CA SER A 73 -8.96 -28.23 -19.86
C SER A 73 -7.95 -27.92 -18.75
N SER A 74 -7.89 -28.75 -17.71
CA SER A 74 -6.89 -28.62 -16.64
C SER A 74 -5.49 -29.00 -17.12
N GLU A 75 -5.36 -30.05 -17.92
CA GLU A 75 -4.07 -30.44 -18.50
C GLU A 75 -3.52 -29.37 -19.45
N ARG A 76 -4.41 -28.74 -20.22
CA ARG A 76 -4.05 -27.60 -21.09
C ARG A 76 -3.63 -26.37 -20.31
N TRP A 77 -4.20 -26.15 -19.13
CA TRP A 77 -3.72 -25.12 -18.20
C TRP A 77 -2.31 -25.43 -17.71
N ASP A 78 -2.03 -26.65 -17.25
CA ASP A 78 -0.70 -27.04 -16.81
C ASP A 78 0.33 -26.92 -17.94
N SER A 79 -0.04 -27.33 -19.17
CA SER A 79 0.77 -27.09 -20.37
C SER A 79 1.03 -25.61 -20.64
N PHE A 80 0.10 -24.72 -20.31
CA PHE A 80 0.30 -23.27 -20.42
C PHE A 80 1.26 -22.76 -19.34
N ILE A 81 1.14 -23.25 -18.09
CA ILE A 81 2.07 -22.92 -17.01
C ILE A 81 3.51 -23.32 -17.38
N GLU A 82 3.70 -24.50 -17.96
CA GLU A 82 5.00 -24.94 -18.48
C GLU A 82 5.51 -24.01 -19.58
N LEU A 83 4.63 -23.62 -20.52
CA LEU A 83 4.98 -22.72 -21.62
C LEU A 83 5.49 -21.37 -21.12
N ILE A 84 4.78 -20.73 -20.18
CA ILE A 84 5.18 -19.42 -19.65
C ILE A 84 6.38 -19.48 -18.69
N SER A 85 6.69 -20.69 -18.21
CA SER A 85 7.90 -20.99 -17.42
C SER A 85 9.13 -21.28 -18.31
N ASP A 86 9.01 -21.20 -19.64
CA ASP A 86 10.14 -21.31 -20.56
C ASP A 86 10.83 -19.95 -20.76
N HIS A 87 12.16 -19.90 -20.72
CA HIS A 87 12.95 -18.68 -20.90
C HIS A 87 12.74 -17.99 -22.26
N ARG A 88 12.22 -18.71 -23.26
CA ARG A 88 11.94 -18.21 -24.62
C ARG A 88 10.56 -17.56 -24.73
N PHE A 89 9.63 -17.84 -23.81
CA PHE A 89 8.27 -17.32 -23.88
C PHE A 89 8.25 -15.79 -23.81
N TRP A 90 8.86 -15.20 -22.79
CA TRP A 90 8.84 -13.75 -22.58
C TRP A 90 9.51 -12.96 -23.71
N PRO A 91 10.69 -13.35 -24.23
CA PRO A 91 11.26 -12.74 -25.44
C PRO A 91 10.34 -12.84 -26.66
N SER A 92 9.61 -13.94 -26.84
CA SER A 92 8.70 -14.12 -27.98
C SER A 92 7.52 -13.14 -27.99
N LEU A 93 7.13 -12.64 -26.81
CA LEU A 93 6.05 -11.66 -26.66
C LEU A 93 6.42 -10.27 -27.13
N GLN A 94 7.71 -9.96 -27.32
CA GLN A 94 8.18 -8.62 -27.67
C GLN A 94 7.58 -8.07 -28.97
N GLN A 95 7.29 -8.94 -29.94
CA GLN A 95 6.67 -8.52 -31.20
C GLN A 95 5.21 -8.07 -31.00
N ARG A 96 4.46 -8.76 -30.12
CA ARG A 96 3.03 -8.48 -29.86
C ARG A 96 2.83 -7.41 -28.79
N TYR A 97 3.74 -7.33 -27.82
CA TYR A 97 3.73 -6.40 -26.69
C TYR A 97 5.06 -5.65 -26.59
N PRO A 98 5.34 -4.69 -27.50
CA PRO A 98 6.59 -3.94 -27.47
C PRO A 98 6.80 -3.23 -26.14
N GLY A 99 7.98 -3.45 -25.53
CA GLY A 99 8.38 -2.81 -24.27
C GLY A 99 7.86 -3.50 -23.00
N LEU A 100 7.18 -4.64 -23.12
CA LEU A 100 6.75 -5.44 -21.96
C LEU A 100 7.94 -5.82 -21.07
N GLN A 101 9.00 -6.37 -21.66
CA GLN A 101 10.18 -6.82 -20.91
C GLN A 101 10.83 -5.66 -20.15
N ASN A 102 11.04 -4.51 -20.79
CA ASN A 102 11.59 -3.33 -20.13
C ASN A 102 10.72 -2.86 -18.94
N ARG A 103 9.38 -2.93 -19.07
CA ARG A 103 8.47 -2.57 -17.98
C ARG A 103 8.55 -3.55 -16.81
N ILE A 104 8.63 -4.85 -17.10
CA ILE A 104 8.84 -5.89 -16.08
C ILE A 104 10.17 -5.63 -15.36
N ASP A 105 11.27 -5.45 -16.11
CA ASP A 105 12.60 -5.21 -15.56
C ASP A 105 12.64 -3.97 -14.66
N ILE A 106 11.98 -2.87 -15.06
CA ILE A 106 11.89 -1.65 -14.24
C ILE A 106 11.15 -1.93 -12.93
N VAL A 107 10.02 -2.65 -12.98
CA VAL A 107 9.24 -2.98 -11.78
C VAL A 107 10.06 -3.85 -10.82
N LEU A 108 10.70 -4.90 -11.34
CA LEU A 108 11.54 -5.80 -10.54
C LEU A 108 12.75 -5.09 -9.94
N HIS A 109 13.48 -4.32 -10.76
CA HIS A 109 14.61 -3.52 -10.30
C HIS A 109 14.21 -2.59 -9.16
N ASN A 110 13.15 -1.81 -9.37
CA ASN A 110 12.67 -0.85 -8.38
C ASN A 110 12.27 -1.49 -7.04
N ARG A 111 11.62 -2.67 -7.07
CA ARG A 111 11.27 -3.41 -5.85
C ARG A 111 12.51 -3.95 -5.13
N CYS A 112 13.50 -4.48 -5.87
CA CYS A 112 14.77 -4.91 -5.28
C CYS A 112 15.55 -3.73 -4.66
N GLU A 113 15.59 -2.57 -5.32
CA GLU A 113 16.25 -1.38 -4.79
C GLU A 113 15.53 -0.83 -3.53
N ALA A 114 14.20 -0.91 -3.49
CA ALA A 114 13.44 -0.53 -2.30
C ALA A 114 13.75 -1.46 -1.11
N ALA A 115 13.80 -2.78 -1.34
CA ALA A 115 14.16 -3.75 -0.31
C ALA A 115 15.62 -3.59 0.16
N ARG A 116 16.54 -3.28 -0.77
CA ARG A 116 17.94 -2.97 -0.45
C ARG A 116 18.04 -1.73 0.43
N SER A 117 17.39 -0.64 0.02
CA SER A 117 17.35 0.61 0.79
C SER A 117 16.81 0.35 2.20
N PHE A 118 15.72 -0.43 2.31
CA PHE A 118 15.19 -0.85 3.60
C PHE A 118 16.23 -1.58 4.45
N ALA A 119 16.92 -2.58 3.89
CA ALA A 119 17.93 -3.36 4.61
C ALA A 119 19.09 -2.47 5.11
N GLU A 120 19.59 -1.56 4.26
CA GLU A 120 20.63 -0.59 4.63
C GLU A 120 20.16 0.33 5.76
N HIS A 121 18.93 0.83 5.70
CA HIS A 121 18.34 1.67 6.75
C HIS A 121 18.13 0.89 8.05
N TRP A 122 17.63 -0.34 7.98
CA TRP A 122 17.45 -1.21 9.15
C TRP A 122 18.79 -1.43 9.87
N ALA A 123 19.84 -1.79 9.12
CA ALA A 123 21.18 -1.98 9.68
C ALA A 123 21.75 -0.71 10.32
N LYS A 124 21.53 0.44 9.67
CA LYS A 124 22.03 1.75 10.13
C LYS A 124 21.31 2.25 11.39
N ASP A 125 19.98 2.14 11.43
CA ASP A 125 19.15 2.81 12.43
C ASP A 125 18.71 1.93 13.59
N ARG A 126 18.97 0.61 13.55
CA ARG A 126 18.47 -0.37 14.54
C ARG A 126 18.58 0.10 15.99
N GLN A 127 19.72 0.66 16.38
CA GLN A 127 19.96 1.12 17.75
C GLN A 127 19.09 2.34 18.11
N ALA A 128 18.89 3.27 17.18
CA ALA A 128 18.08 4.47 17.39
C ALA A 128 16.58 4.16 17.57
N LEU A 129 16.12 2.99 17.09
CA LEU A 129 14.74 2.54 17.27
C LEU A 129 14.36 2.29 18.73
N ALA A 130 15.33 2.20 19.65
CA ALA A 130 15.06 2.13 21.07
C ALA A 130 14.23 3.32 21.57
N GLY A 131 14.31 4.49 20.93
CA GLY A 131 13.46 5.64 21.26
C GLY A 131 11.97 5.41 20.97
N LEU A 132 11.64 4.60 19.96
CA LEU A 132 10.26 4.23 19.63
C LEU A 132 9.80 3.00 20.42
N LEU A 133 10.68 2.02 20.58
CA LEU A 133 10.38 0.70 21.16
C LEU A 133 10.53 0.67 22.69
N GLY A 134 11.18 1.66 23.30
CA GLY A 134 11.49 1.72 24.73
C GLY A 134 12.64 0.81 25.19
N LYS A 135 13.19 -0.01 24.28
CA LYS A 135 14.34 -0.92 24.48
C LYS A 135 15.00 -1.21 23.13
N GLU A 136 16.20 -1.77 23.16
CA GLU A 136 16.91 -2.15 21.92
C GLU A 136 16.07 -3.09 21.06
N ALA A 137 16.00 -2.81 19.75
CA ALA A 137 15.10 -3.50 18.83
C ALA A 137 15.31 -5.02 18.78
N GLY A 138 16.56 -5.46 18.94
CA GLY A 138 16.96 -6.85 18.79
C GLY A 138 16.90 -7.31 17.33
N LEU A 139 16.69 -8.61 17.13
CA LEU A 139 16.56 -9.19 15.79
C LEU A 139 15.20 -8.90 15.17
N LEU A 140 15.20 -8.68 13.86
CA LEU A 140 13.98 -8.67 13.05
C LEU A 140 13.39 -10.08 12.97
N GLN A 141 12.08 -10.19 13.23
CA GLN A 141 11.34 -11.45 13.29
C GLN A 141 10.30 -11.57 12.18
N GLU A 142 9.65 -10.47 11.81
CA GLU A 142 8.66 -10.43 10.72
C GLU A 142 8.73 -9.11 9.94
N LEU A 143 8.32 -9.21 8.68
CA LEU A 143 8.17 -8.10 7.75
C LEU A 143 6.82 -8.20 7.06
N GLN A 144 6.19 -7.07 6.78
CA GLN A 144 5.08 -6.99 5.87
C GLN A 144 5.35 -5.84 4.91
N PHE A 145 5.72 -6.16 3.67
CA PHE A 145 5.78 -5.19 2.58
C PHE A 145 4.37 -4.86 2.09
N GLY A 146 4.20 -3.70 1.44
CA GLY A 146 2.92 -3.36 0.82
C GLY A 146 1.79 -3.06 1.81
N ALA A 147 2.12 -2.67 3.05
CA ALA A 147 1.11 -2.28 4.06
C ALA A 147 0.43 -0.91 3.77
N GLY A 148 0.64 -0.37 2.58
CA GLY A 148 0.07 0.88 2.09
C GLY A 148 0.37 1.04 0.60
N ASP A 149 -0.06 2.16 0.04
CA ASP A 149 0.07 2.42 -1.39
C ASP A 149 1.55 2.50 -1.84
N SER A 150 1.76 2.16 -3.10
CA SER A 150 3.08 2.21 -3.73
C SER A 150 3.35 3.62 -4.27
N HIS A 151 4.41 4.28 -3.79
CA HIS A 151 4.85 5.61 -4.24
C HIS A 151 6.28 5.56 -4.78
N ASP A 152 6.74 6.65 -5.42
CA ASP A 152 8.13 6.89 -5.87
C ASP A 152 8.90 5.61 -6.25
N LYS A 153 8.64 5.08 -7.45
CA LYS A 153 9.25 3.84 -7.95
C LYS A 153 8.89 2.60 -7.10
N GLY A 154 7.65 2.49 -6.64
CA GLY A 154 7.19 1.27 -5.97
C GLY A 154 7.79 1.06 -4.57
N LYS A 155 8.13 2.13 -3.88
CA LYS A 155 8.39 2.08 -2.44
C LYS A 155 7.06 2.00 -1.70
N THR A 156 7.00 1.20 -0.65
CA THR A 156 5.81 1.01 0.18
C THR A 156 6.16 1.11 1.65
N VAL A 157 5.19 1.45 2.48
CA VAL A 157 5.31 1.33 3.93
C VAL A 157 5.54 -0.13 4.30
N ILE A 158 6.46 -0.36 5.24
CA ILE A 158 6.79 -1.70 5.75
C ILE A 158 6.43 -1.75 7.22
N VAL A 159 5.64 -2.74 7.63
CA VAL A 159 5.41 -3.06 9.04
C VAL A 159 6.46 -4.07 9.47
N LEU A 160 7.11 -3.82 10.60
CA LEU A 160 8.17 -4.68 11.12
C LEU A 160 7.79 -5.18 12.50
N ARG A 161 8.11 -6.45 12.78
CA ARG A 161 8.15 -6.98 14.14
C ARG A 161 9.57 -7.43 14.47
N CYS A 162 10.14 -6.88 15.52
CA CYS A 162 11.42 -7.27 16.09
C CYS A 162 11.22 -7.78 17.52
N GLU A 163 12.27 -8.30 18.16
CA GLU A 163 12.22 -8.80 19.55
C GLU A 163 11.67 -7.79 20.55
N ALA A 164 11.89 -6.50 20.30
CA ALA A 164 11.38 -5.43 21.15
C ALA A 164 9.89 -5.12 20.96
N GLY A 165 9.33 -5.41 19.77
CA GLY A 165 7.98 -5.01 19.38
C GLY A 165 7.90 -4.57 17.91
N SER A 166 6.85 -3.84 17.57
CA SER A 166 6.58 -3.43 16.20
C SER A 166 6.96 -1.98 15.91
N VAL A 167 7.40 -1.72 14.68
CA VAL A 167 7.71 -0.38 14.17
C VAL A 167 7.32 -0.29 12.70
N ILE A 168 7.02 0.92 12.22
CA ILE A 168 6.68 1.19 10.83
C ILE A 168 7.87 1.85 10.15
N TYR A 169 8.32 1.32 9.02
CA TYR A 169 9.26 1.99 8.13
C TYR A 169 8.50 2.70 7.02
N LYS A 170 8.76 3.99 6.86
CA LYS A 170 8.19 4.82 5.81
C LYS A 170 9.32 5.28 4.88
N PRO A 171 9.34 4.88 3.59
CA PRO A 171 10.39 5.25 2.64
C PRO A 171 10.19 6.67 2.07
N ARG A 172 9.78 7.60 2.93
CA ARG A 172 9.55 9.01 2.65
C ARG A 172 9.94 9.87 3.85
N SER A 173 10.13 11.17 3.62
CA SER A 173 10.38 12.12 4.71
C SER A 173 9.22 12.12 5.73
N LEU A 174 9.58 12.17 7.02
CA LEU A 174 8.65 12.30 8.15
C LEU A 174 8.68 13.69 8.78
N LEU A 175 9.15 14.70 8.04
CA LEU A 175 9.18 16.08 8.53
C LEU A 175 7.78 16.64 8.80
N ILE A 176 6.79 16.30 7.97
CA ILE A 176 5.40 16.70 8.20
C ILE A 176 4.86 16.03 9.47
N ASP A 177 5.09 14.72 9.63
CA ASP A 177 4.69 13.97 10.84
C ASP A 177 5.32 14.62 12.10
N HIS A 178 6.61 14.96 12.06
CA HIS A 178 7.31 15.62 13.17
C HIS A 178 6.79 17.03 13.47
N ALA A 179 6.58 17.84 12.42
CA ALA A 179 6.05 19.20 12.57
C ALA A 179 4.64 19.18 13.16
N LEU A 180 3.81 18.21 12.76
CA LEU A 180 2.47 18.01 13.30
C LEU A 180 2.52 17.69 14.79
N ILE A 181 3.42 16.80 15.25
CA ILE A 181 3.62 16.54 16.69
C ILE A 181 3.91 17.84 17.45
N GLY A 182 4.83 18.67 16.93
CA GLY A 182 5.17 19.95 17.54
C GLY A 182 3.97 20.90 17.62
N PHE A 183 3.19 20.98 16.55
CA PHE A 183 1.99 21.82 16.49
C PHE A 183 0.90 21.35 17.46
N LEU A 184 0.63 20.05 17.54
CA LEU A 184 -0.36 19.51 18.48
C LEU A 184 0.05 19.76 19.94
N ASN A 185 1.34 19.61 20.27
CA ASN A 185 1.86 19.94 21.58
C ASN A 185 1.68 21.43 21.91
N PHE A 186 1.92 22.32 20.94
CA PHE A 186 1.67 23.75 21.08
C PHE A 186 0.18 24.06 21.31
N LEU A 187 -0.74 23.40 20.59
CA LEU A 187 -2.18 23.60 20.83
C LEU A 187 -2.60 23.14 22.24
N LYS A 188 -2.03 22.03 22.72
CA LYS A 188 -2.30 21.50 24.06
C LYS A 188 -1.85 22.43 25.19
N THR A 189 -0.85 23.30 24.97
CA THR A 189 -0.47 24.33 25.96
C THR A 189 -1.50 25.46 26.07
N HIS A 190 -2.32 25.67 25.04
CA HIS A 190 -3.37 26.69 25.01
C HIS A 190 -4.72 26.15 25.49
N ASP A 191 -5.03 24.89 25.17
CA ASP A 191 -6.25 24.23 25.62
C ASP A 191 -5.98 22.75 25.95
N SER A 192 -6.02 22.42 27.24
CA SER A 192 -5.78 21.06 27.73
C SER A 192 -6.83 20.04 27.28
N ARG A 193 -7.96 20.50 26.72
CA ARG A 193 -9.00 19.64 26.11
C ARG A 193 -8.61 19.16 24.71
N ILE A 194 -7.53 19.68 24.13
CA ILE A 194 -6.93 19.17 22.89
C ILE A 194 -5.97 18.06 23.25
N ASP A 195 -6.40 16.82 23.03
CA ASP A 195 -5.57 15.61 23.21
C ASP A 195 -5.52 14.78 21.92
N LEU A 196 -5.20 15.48 20.82
CA LEU A 196 -4.94 14.85 19.52
C LEU A 196 -3.58 14.16 19.53
N ARG A 197 -3.51 12.99 18.91
CA ARG A 197 -2.31 12.14 18.94
C ARG A 197 -2.00 11.60 17.55
N VAL A 198 -0.71 11.53 17.27
CA VAL A 198 -0.12 10.90 16.09
C VAL A 198 1.04 10.01 16.55
N PRO A 199 1.48 9.02 15.75
CA PRO A 199 2.62 8.19 16.09
C PRO A 199 3.88 9.02 16.38
N ARG A 200 4.68 8.61 17.37
CA ARG A 200 6.05 9.14 17.49
C ARG A 200 6.85 8.77 16.25
N VAL A 201 7.78 9.64 15.85
CA VAL A 201 8.60 9.41 14.65
C VAL A 201 10.09 9.60 14.92
N LEU A 202 10.89 8.81 14.23
CA LEU A 202 12.33 8.99 14.06
C LEU A 202 12.57 9.45 12.62
N THR A 203 12.90 10.73 12.46
CA THR A 203 13.13 11.34 11.16
C THR A 203 14.53 11.05 10.62
N ARG A 204 14.62 10.84 9.31
CA ARG A 204 15.84 10.86 8.50
C ARG A 204 15.60 11.73 7.28
N ASP A 205 16.61 11.92 6.44
CA ASP A 205 16.56 12.89 5.35
C ASP A 205 15.40 12.61 4.36
N ASN A 206 15.30 11.38 3.88
CA ASN A 206 14.33 10.96 2.86
C ASN A 206 13.53 9.69 3.23
N TYR A 207 13.61 9.25 4.47
CA TYR A 207 12.84 8.15 5.04
C TYR A 207 12.60 8.40 6.54
N GLY A 208 11.90 7.51 7.20
CA GLY A 208 11.88 7.50 8.66
C GLY A 208 11.17 6.30 9.23
N TRP A 209 11.09 6.29 10.55
CA TRP A 209 10.42 5.24 11.32
C TRP A 209 9.32 5.85 12.16
N ALA A 210 8.17 5.19 12.24
CA ALA A 210 7.05 5.60 13.05
C ALA A 210 6.69 4.50 14.06
N GLU A 211 6.22 4.93 15.22
CA GLU A 211 5.64 4.05 16.23
C GLU A 211 4.49 3.23 15.63
N TYR A 212 4.46 1.93 15.94
CA TYR A 212 3.33 1.08 15.59
C TYR A 212 2.15 1.36 16.52
N ILE A 213 1.00 1.67 15.95
CA ILE A 213 -0.24 1.90 16.69
C ILE A 213 -1.18 0.71 16.48
N GLU A 214 -1.43 -0.04 17.55
CA GLU A 214 -2.40 -1.14 17.55
C GLU A 214 -3.84 -0.60 17.51
N HIS A 215 -4.73 -1.24 16.77
CA HIS A 215 -6.16 -0.94 16.87
C HIS A 215 -6.74 -1.40 18.22
N ARG A 216 -7.48 -0.52 18.91
CA ARG A 216 -8.14 -0.84 20.17
C ARG A 216 -9.54 -0.22 20.23
N TYR A 217 -10.53 -1.04 20.58
CA TYR A 217 -11.88 -0.55 20.86
C TYR A 217 -11.88 0.42 22.05
N ALA A 218 -12.79 1.39 22.00
CA ALA A 218 -13.06 2.26 23.13
C ALA A 218 -13.51 1.43 24.35
N LYS A 219 -12.88 1.64 25.50
CA LYS A 219 -13.16 0.86 26.72
C LYS A 219 -14.59 1.01 27.24
N ASN A 220 -15.20 2.17 27.00
CA ASN A 220 -16.54 2.51 27.48
C ASN A 220 -17.12 3.69 26.67
N GLN A 221 -18.36 4.06 26.99
CA GLN A 221 -19.09 5.15 26.33
C GLN A 221 -18.42 6.52 26.49
N GLU A 222 -17.70 6.77 27.58
CA GLU A 222 -16.97 8.02 27.76
C GLU A 222 -15.79 8.12 26.79
N HIS A 223 -15.02 7.05 26.66
CA HIS A 223 -13.91 6.96 25.70
C HIS A 223 -14.40 7.08 24.26
N LEU A 224 -15.56 6.49 23.93
CA LEU A 224 -16.18 6.65 22.63
C LEU A 224 -16.60 8.12 22.35
N ARG A 225 -17.16 8.81 23.35
CA ARG A 225 -17.47 10.25 23.23
C ARG A 225 -16.21 11.09 23.02
N LEU A 226 -15.13 10.78 23.74
CA LEU A 226 -13.84 11.45 23.57
C LEU A 226 -13.27 11.21 22.16
N PHE A 227 -13.36 9.98 21.65
CA PHE A 227 -12.93 9.64 20.30
C PHE A 227 -13.60 10.54 19.26
N TYR A 228 -14.93 10.62 19.24
CA TYR A 228 -15.65 11.45 18.27
C TYR A 228 -15.46 12.96 18.50
N ARG A 229 -15.23 13.39 19.75
CA ARG A 229 -14.83 14.77 20.04
C ARG A 229 -13.47 15.09 19.41
N SER A 230 -12.50 14.19 19.55
CA SER A 230 -11.18 14.31 18.92
C SER A 230 -11.27 14.22 17.40
N THR A 231 -12.17 13.42 16.83
CA THR A 231 -12.47 13.45 15.39
C THR A 231 -12.93 14.84 14.94
N GLY A 232 -13.84 15.48 15.67
CA GLY A 232 -14.28 16.85 15.37
C GLY A 232 -13.15 17.87 15.44
N GLN A 233 -12.24 17.73 16.41
CA GLN A 233 -11.02 18.54 16.49
C GLN A 233 -10.10 18.29 15.28
N TRP A 234 -9.90 17.04 14.86
CA TRP A 234 -9.13 16.70 13.66
C TRP A 234 -9.70 17.32 12.39
N ILE A 235 -11.02 17.32 12.21
CA ILE A 235 -11.67 18.01 11.07
C ILE A 235 -11.26 19.48 11.02
N GLY A 236 -11.22 20.17 12.16
CA GLY A 236 -10.77 21.56 12.24
C GLY A 236 -9.31 21.74 11.81
N ILE A 237 -8.42 20.85 12.27
CA ILE A 237 -6.99 20.87 11.92
C ILE A 237 -6.79 20.59 10.43
N PHE A 238 -7.45 19.56 9.91
CA PHE A 238 -7.40 19.17 8.50
C PHE A 238 -7.94 20.27 7.58
N ASN A 239 -9.05 20.91 7.96
CA ASN A 239 -9.56 22.05 7.22
C ASN A 239 -8.59 23.23 7.23
N MET A 240 -7.95 23.51 8.37
CA MET A 240 -6.96 24.59 8.50
C MET A 240 -5.72 24.36 7.63
N PHE A 241 -5.28 23.10 7.51
CA PHE A 241 -4.09 22.73 6.76
C PHE A 241 -4.38 22.32 5.31
N GLY A 242 -5.62 22.41 4.83
CA GLY A 242 -5.97 21.96 3.48
C GLY A 242 -5.62 20.49 3.26
N ALA A 243 -5.94 19.64 4.23
CA ALA A 243 -5.77 18.20 4.10
C ALA A 243 -6.76 17.64 3.07
N SER A 244 -6.33 16.61 2.35
CA SER A 244 -7.17 15.83 1.45
C SER A 244 -6.90 14.35 1.65
N ASP A 245 -7.77 13.49 1.09
CA ASP A 245 -7.56 12.04 1.04
C ASP A 245 -7.34 11.40 2.42
N MET A 246 -8.03 11.90 3.45
CA MET A 246 -8.05 11.30 4.80
C MET A 246 -9.15 10.24 4.87
N HIS A 247 -8.85 9.04 4.41
CA HIS A 247 -9.78 7.90 4.40
C HIS A 247 -9.54 6.96 5.59
N TRP A 248 -10.35 5.91 5.69
CA TRP A 248 -10.33 4.96 6.82
C TRP A 248 -8.99 4.27 7.08
N GLN A 249 -8.07 4.26 6.10
CA GLN A 249 -6.75 3.65 6.28
C GLN A 249 -5.73 4.61 6.91
N ASN A 250 -5.97 5.93 6.88
CA ASN A 250 -5.03 6.91 7.47
C ASN A 250 -5.27 7.13 8.96
N LEU A 251 -6.32 6.52 9.53
CA LEU A 251 -6.68 6.62 10.95
C LEU A 251 -6.78 5.23 11.58
N ILE A 252 -6.23 5.10 12.78
CA ILE A 252 -6.42 3.93 13.64
C ILE A 252 -7.21 4.33 14.89
N ALA A 253 -8.30 3.63 15.16
CA ALA A 253 -8.97 3.76 16.45
C ALA A 253 -8.13 3.12 17.55
N HIS A 254 -7.71 3.92 18.52
CA HIS A 254 -6.91 3.49 19.66
C HIS A 254 -7.55 3.98 20.96
N ASP A 255 -8.51 3.21 21.47
CA ASP A 255 -9.29 3.52 22.67
C ASP A 255 -10.08 4.84 22.50
N ALA A 256 -9.72 5.90 23.24
CA ALA A 256 -10.36 7.21 23.15
C ALA A 256 -9.79 8.11 22.04
N HIS A 257 -8.83 7.62 21.25
CA HIS A 257 -8.05 8.46 20.33
C HIS A 257 -8.16 7.98 18.88
N PRO A 258 -8.61 8.84 17.95
CA PRO A 258 -8.40 8.66 16.51
C PRO A 258 -6.94 9.02 16.18
N MET A 259 -6.09 8.00 16.05
CA MET A 259 -4.68 8.15 15.75
C MET A 259 -4.49 8.38 14.25
N VAL A 260 -4.07 9.58 13.85
CA VAL A 260 -3.74 9.87 12.46
C VAL A 260 -2.35 9.29 12.17
N ILE A 261 -2.31 8.21 11.41
CA ILE A 261 -1.08 7.45 11.13
C ILE A 261 -0.43 7.85 9.81
N ASP A 262 -1.17 8.51 8.92
CA ASP A 262 -0.63 9.11 7.71
C ASP A 262 -1.13 10.56 7.55
N CYS A 263 -0.18 11.47 7.32
CA CYS A 263 -0.45 12.89 7.19
C CYS A 263 0.32 13.51 6.01
N GLU A 264 0.75 12.69 5.05
CA GLU A 264 1.50 13.18 3.88
C GLU A 264 0.68 14.12 2.97
N THR A 265 -0.65 14.04 3.05
CA THR A 265 -1.58 14.85 2.25
C THR A 265 -2.00 16.15 2.95
N LEU A 266 -1.38 16.51 4.08
CA LEU A 266 -1.51 17.86 4.64
C LEU A 266 -0.89 18.90 3.70
N PHE A 267 -1.48 20.10 3.64
CA PHE A 267 -1.06 21.18 2.76
C PHE A 267 -1.16 20.84 1.26
N THR A 268 -2.13 20.00 0.89
CA THR A 268 -2.35 19.64 -0.50
C THR A 268 -2.92 20.85 -1.26
N PRO A 269 -2.28 21.31 -2.35
CA PRO A 269 -2.81 22.40 -3.15
C PRO A 269 -4.18 22.02 -3.71
N PHE A 270 -5.16 22.91 -3.63
CA PHE A 270 -6.44 22.73 -4.30
C PHE A 270 -6.23 22.79 -5.82
N PRO A 271 -6.38 21.68 -6.55
CA PRO A 271 -6.26 21.72 -7.99
C PRO A 271 -7.43 22.53 -8.58
N PRO A 272 -7.21 23.26 -9.70
CA PRO A 272 -8.31 23.93 -10.37
C PRO A 272 -9.33 22.91 -10.86
N THR A 273 -10.61 23.22 -10.71
CA THR A 273 -11.70 22.38 -11.22
C THR A 273 -11.56 22.20 -12.73
N LYS A 274 -11.59 20.96 -13.20
CA LYS A 274 -11.58 20.67 -14.64
C LYS A 274 -12.90 21.16 -15.28
N PRO A 275 -12.87 21.75 -16.48
CA PRO A 275 -14.08 22.10 -17.20
C PRO A 275 -15.01 20.90 -17.35
N SER A 276 -16.29 21.12 -17.12
CA SER A 276 -17.33 20.11 -17.23
C SER A 276 -18.34 20.50 -18.30
N ASN A 277 -18.98 19.52 -18.92
CA ASN A 277 -20.08 19.77 -19.86
C ASN A 277 -21.37 20.23 -19.14
N LEU A 278 -21.30 20.53 -17.83
CA LEU A 278 -22.41 20.92 -16.96
C LEU A 278 -22.41 22.43 -16.64
N GLY A 279 -21.38 23.17 -17.09
CA GLY A 279 -21.29 24.63 -16.99
C GLY A 279 -20.70 25.17 -15.68
N GLN A 280 -20.47 26.48 -15.67
CA GLN A 280 -19.71 27.18 -14.61
C GLN A 280 -20.34 27.07 -13.22
N ALA A 281 -21.67 27.06 -13.11
CA ALA A 281 -22.35 26.93 -11.81
C ALA A 281 -22.05 25.57 -11.15
N HIS A 282 -22.05 24.50 -11.93
CA HIS A 282 -21.68 23.17 -11.46
C HIS A 282 -20.20 23.12 -11.05
N GLU A 283 -19.31 23.68 -11.86
CA GLU A 283 -17.86 23.75 -11.57
C GLU A 283 -17.58 24.51 -10.26
N GLN A 284 -18.27 25.63 -10.03
CA GLN A 284 -18.14 26.41 -8.79
C GLN A 284 -18.65 25.64 -7.57
N ALA A 285 -19.76 24.90 -7.71
CA ALA A 285 -20.30 24.07 -6.64
C ALA A 285 -19.34 22.92 -6.27
N VAL A 286 -18.75 22.25 -7.27
CA VAL A 286 -17.72 21.22 -7.05
C VAL A 286 -16.52 21.81 -6.30
N GLN A 287 -16.05 22.99 -6.72
CA GLN A 287 -14.93 23.67 -6.07
C GLN A 287 -15.23 23.99 -4.59
N TRP A 288 -16.43 24.48 -4.30
CA TRP A 288 -16.84 24.79 -2.92
C TRP A 288 -16.94 23.53 -2.06
N LEU A 289 -17.49 22.43 -2.59
CA LEU A 289 -17.56 21.16 -1.87
C LEU A 289 -16.16 20.60 -1.58
N GLN A 290 -15.27 20.63 -2.57
CA GLN A 290 -13.87 20.20 -2.40
C GLN A 290 -13.10 21.08 -1.42
N GLY A 291 -13.39 22.38 -1.37
CA GLY A 291 -12.79 23.32 -0.41
C GLY A 291 -13.41 23.31 0.99
N SER A 292 -14.40 22.45 1.24
CA SER A 292 -15.07 22.32 2.53
C SER A 292 -14.53 21.13 3.33
N VAL A 293 -15.04 20.94 4.54
CA VAL A 293 -14.74 19.76 5.37
C VAL A 293 -15.08 18.42 4.72
N LEU A 294 -15.95 18.41 3.69
CA LEU A 294 -16.24 17.20 2.91
C LEU A 294 -15.06 16.79 2.01
N GLY A 295 -14.28 17.75 1.51
CA GLY A 295 -13.11 17.49 0.67
C GLY A 295 -11.93 16.85 1.41
N ILE A 296 -11.96 16.83 2.75
CA ILE A 296 -10.94 16.20 3.59
C ILE A 296 -10.93 14.68 3.40
N GLY A 297 -12.10 14.06 3.18
CA GLY A 297 -12.28 12.60 3.10
C GLY A 297 -12.69 11.93 4.41
N LEU A 298 -12.68 12.65 5.55
CA LEU A 298 -12.97 12.06 6.86
C LEU A 298 -14.46 11.76 7.07
N LEU A 299 -15.34 12.59 6.49
CA LEU A 299 -16.79 12.55 6.70
C LEU A 299 -17.49 11.60 5.72
N PRO A 300 -18.59 10.94 6.14
CA PRO A 300 -19.37 10.03 5.30
C PRO A 300 -19.69 10.61 3.92
N GLN A 301 -19.21 9.96 2.87
CA GLN A 301 -19.48 10.35 1.49
C GLN A 301 -19.43 9.13 0.58
N ARG A 302 -20.52 8.89 -0.15
CA ARG A 302 -20.58 7.80 -1.13
C ARG A 302 -19.97 8.23 -2.45
N SER A 303 -19.04 7.44 -2.95
CA SER A 303 -18.40 7.67 -4.24
C SER A 303 -19.38 7.51 -5.39
N THR A 304 -19.22 8.34 -6.43
CA THR A 304 -20.02 8.32 -7.67
C THR A 304 -19.24 7.72 -8.85
N GLY A 305 -17.98 7.35 -8.65
CA GLY A 305 -17.10 6.81 -9.70
C GLY A 305 -17.49 5.41 -10.16
N LEU A 306 -17.27 5.11 -11.44
CA LEU A 306 -17.40 3.77 -12.01
C LEU A 306 -16.47 2.79 -11.26
N GLY A 307 -17.02 1.65 -10.81
CA GLY A 307 -16.31 0.64 -10.02
C GLY A 307 -16.30 0.87 -8.51
N TRP A 308 -16.57 2.10 -8.04
CA TRP A 308 -16.62 2.45 -6.62
C TRP A 308 -17.95 3.05 -6.19
N ARG A 309 -18.97 2.95 -7.05
CA ARG A 309 -20.23 3.64 -6.88
C ARG A 309 -20.95 3.16 -5.62
N GLY A 310 -21.26 4.10 -4.73
CA GLY A 310 -21.97 3.83 -3.48
C GLY A 310 -21.07 3.48 -2.30
N ILE A 311 -19.78 3.19 -2.54
CA ILE A 311 -18.82 2.90 -1.46
C ILE A 311 -18.57 4.19 -0.67
N ASP A 312 -18.62 4.08 0.65
CA ASP A 312 -18.18 5.13 1.56
C ASP A 312 -16.77 4.79 2.09
N ASN A 313 -15.76 5.46 1.54
CA ASN A 313 -14.36 5.30 1.95
C ASN A 313 -13.95 6.25 3.09
N SER A 314 -14.90 6.97 3.67
CA SER A 314 -14.59 7.95 4.70
C SER A 314 -14.13 7.33 6.01
N ALA A 315 -13.27 8.03 6.74
CA ALA A 315 -12.67 7.46 7.94
C ALA A 315 -13.65 7.13 9.07
N ILE A 316 -14.80 7.81 9.13
CA ILE A 316 -15.79 7.59 10.21
C ILE A 316 -17.15 7.08 9.72
N GLY A 317 -17.33 6.95 8.39
CA GLY A 317 -18.56 6.45 7.77
C GLY A 317 -18.47 5.04 7.21
N THR A 318 -17.27 4.44 7.13
CA THR A 318 -17.10 3.07 6.63
C THR A 318 -17.64 2.03 7.63
N LEU A 319 -18.95 1.79 7.56
CA LEU A 319 -19.62 0.70 8.29
C LEU A 319 -19.62 -0.55 7.41
N GLY A 320 -18.92 -1.61 7.83
CA GLY A 320 -18.70 -2.81 7.01
C GLY A 320 -19.99 -3.46 6.49
N GLU A 321 -21.03 -3.53 7.31
CA GLU A 321 -22.34 -4.11 6.94
C GLU A 321 -23.18 -3.19 6.03
N GLU A 322 -22.83 -1.91 5.90
CA GLU A 322 -23.58 -0.92 5.12
C GLU A 322 -22.88 -0.52 3.81
N GLN A 323 -21.75 -1.15 3.49
CA GLN A 323 -21.09 -0.98 2.20
C GLN A 323 -21.82 -1.80 1.11
N PRO A 324 -21.97 -1.24 -0.10
CA PRO A 324 -22.46 -2.05 -1.22
C PRO A 324 -21.43 -3.12 -1.60
N LEU A 325 -21.91 -4.26 -2.08
CA LEU A 325 -21.05 -5.22 -2.78
C LEU A 325 -20.51 -4.57 -4.04
N ILE A 326 -19.23 -4.81 -4.31
CA ILE A 326 -18.56 -4.21 -5.46
C ILE A 326 -18.14 -5.29 -6.44
N GLU A 327 -18.32 -5.00 -7.72
CA GLU A 327 -17.88 -5.89 -8.78
C GLU A 327 -16.41 -5.62 -9.11
N ILE A 328 -15.54 -6.52 -8.68
CA ILE A 328 -14.11 -6.44 -9.02
C ILE A 328 -13.74 -7.46 -10.10
N PRO A 329 -12.82 -7.12 -11.02
CA PRO A 329 -12.32 -8.08 -12.00
C PRO A 329 -11.60 -9.25 -11.33
N GLN A 330 -12.01 -10.48 -11.61
CA GLN A 330 -11.37 -11.71 -11.16
C GLN A 330 -11.14 -12.68 -12.33
N ILE A 331 -10.21 -13.61 -12.16
CA ILE A 331 -10.04 -14.73 -13.09
C ILE A 331 -11.06 -15.80 -12.75
N ILE A 332 -12.06 -15.97 -13.59
CA ILE A 332 -13.05 -17.04 -13.50
C ILE A 332 -12.50 -18.28 -14.20
N ASN A 333 -12.84 -19.47 -13.71
CA ASN A 333 -12.36 -20.77 -14.21
C ASN A 333 -10.82 -20.93 -14.18
N ALA A 334 -10.18 -20.28 -13.21
CA ALA A 334 -8.75 -20.45 -12.92
C ALA A 334 -8.37 -21.94 -12.80
N GLY A 335 -7.23 -22.32 -13.38
CA GLY A 335 -6.82 -23.73 -13.45
C GLY A 335 -7.31 -24.46 -14.70
N THR A 336 -7.96 -23.76 -15.64
CA THR A 336 -8.44 -24.33 -16.91
C THR A 336 -8.07 -23.44 -18.09
N ASP A 337 -7.96 -24.01 -19.29
CA ASP A 337 -7.75 -23.24 -20.52
C ASP A 337 -8.96 -22.38 -20.98
N GLU A 338 -10.04 -22.43 -20.22
CA GLU A 338 -11.23 -21.60 -20.37
C GLU A 338 -11.23 -20.39 -19.43
N ALA A 339 -10.16 -20.19 -18.65
CA ALA A 339 -10.05 -19.08 -17.73
C ALA A 339 -10.21 -17.72 -18.43
N TYR A 340 -10.99 -16.81 -17.84
CA TYR A 340 -11.25 -15.48 -18.41
C TYR A 340 -11.41 -14.42 -17.31
N ILE A 341 -11.31 -13.15 -17.69
CA ILE A 341 -11.56 -12.03 -16.76
C ILE A 341 -13.07 -11.79 -16.67
N GLY A 342 -13.67 -12.12 -15.52
CA GLY A 342 -15.06 -11.84 -15.19
C GLY A 342 -15.17 -10.82 -14.05
N LEU A 343 -16.39 -10.34 -13.79
CA LEU A 343 -16.70 -9.55 -12.60
C LEU A 343 -17.22 -10.48 -11.51
N ALA A 344 -16.69 -10.34 -10.30
CA ALA A 344 -17.18 -11.05 -9.11
C ALA A 344 -17.55 -10.03 -8.04
N SER A 345 -18.71 -10.23 -7.41
CA SER A 345 -19.13 -9.44 -6.26
C SER A 345 -18.28 -9.79 -5.05
N VAL A 346 -17.66 -8.78 -4.44
CA VAL A 346 -16.88 -8.89 -3.20
C VAL A 346 -17.42 -7.92 -2.16
#